data_AF-A0A8C2ZQ33-F1
#
_entry.id   AF-A0A8C2ZQ33-F1
#
_cell.length_a   1.000
_cell.length_b   1.000
_cell.length_c   1.000
_cell.angle_alpha   90.00
_cell.angle_beta   90.00
_cell.angle_gamma   90.00
#
_symmetry.space_group_name_H-M   'P 1'
#
loop_
_entity.id
_entity.type
_entity.pdbx_description
1 polymer ?
#
loop_
_entity_poly.entity_id
_entity_poly.type
_entity_poly.pdbx_seq_one_letter_code
_entity_poly.pdbx_strand_id
1 'polypeptide(L)'
;VNRATVSEYTPKVHIIADYIIKYPGISCVEEKEKYKAVFNDQYQEYKDLHRDIGITLDKFRQLDAMMARLLRDGKSQEQRIQSVLKKYQRKKSDPGFLEKKERCDYLKAKLSHIKNKIRIFDQEAMEDGRT
;
A
#
# COMPACT_ATOMS: atom_id res chain seq x y z
N VAL A 1 -29.24 -21.02 41.77
CA VAL A 1 -28.71 -21.87 40.69
C VAL A 1 -28.81 -21.13 39.35
N ASN A 2 -27.65 -20.76 38.80
CA ASN A 2 -27.29 -20.50 37.40
C ASN A 2 -28.16 -19.57 36.52
N ARG A 3 -27.82 -18.27 36.53
CA ARG A 3 -28.06 -17.39 35.36
C ARG A 3 -26.90 -17.62 34.37
N ALA A 4 -27.15 -18.42 33.34
CA ALA A 4 -26.22 -18.60 32.23
C ALA A 4 -26.14 -17.29 31.43
N THR A 5 -24.97 -16.67 31.41
CA THR A 5 -24.61 -15.61 30.48
C THR A 5 -24.53 -16.22 29.08
N VAL A 6 -25.51 -15.90 28.22
CA VAL A 6 -25.45 -16.19 26.80
C VAL A 6 -24.33 -15.33 26.23
N SER A 7 -23.16 -15.95 26.04
CA SER A 7 -22.01 -15.33 25.40
C SER A 7 -22.39 -15.06 23.95
N GLU A 8 -22.63 -13.78 23.67
CA GLU A 8 -22.90 -13.22 22.35
C GLU A 8 -21.65 -13.39 21.47
N TYR A 9 -21.54 -14.55 20.81
CA TYR A 9 -20.51 -14.79 19.80
C TYR A 9 -20.90 -14.06 18.52
N THR A 10 -20.56 -12.77 18.42
CA THR A 10 -20.52 -12.08 17.12
C THR A 10 -19.31 -12.59 16.34
N PRO A 11 -19.47 -13.30 15.20
CA PRO A 11 -18.34 -13.74 14.41
C PRO A 11 -17.59 -12.52 13.88
N LYS A 12 -16.32 -12.39 14.27
CA LYS A 12 -15.41 -11.39 13.70
C LYS A 12 -15.26 -11.70 12.21
N VAL A 13 -15.89 -10.89 11.37
CA VAL A 13 -15.74 -10.95 9.92
C VAL A 13 -14.27 -10.64 9.60
N HIS A 14 -13.50 -11.68 9.29
CA HIS A 14 -12.13 -11.50 8.81
C HIS A 14 -12.22 -11.07 7.35
N ILE A 15 -11.92 -9.80 7.07
CA ILE A 15 -11.82 -9.30 5.70
C ILE A 15 -10.51 -9.85 5.12
N ILE A 16 -10.60 -11.00 4.46
CA ILE A 16 -9.48 -11.59 3.71
C ILE A 16 -9.33 -10.79 2.42
N ALA A 17 -8.11 -10.35 2.12
CA ALA A 17 -7.85 -9.63 0.88
C ALA A 17 -8.08 -10.54 -0.34
N ASP A 18 -8.72 -10.00 -1.37
CA ASP A 18 -9.14 -10.75 -2.57
C ASP A 18 -7.98 -11.48 -3.27
N TYR A 19 -6.79 -10.87 -3.28
CA TYR A 19 -5.61 -11.46 -3.91
C TYR A 19 -5.13 -12.75 -3.22
N ILE A 20 -5.47 -12.97 -1.95
CA ILE A 20 -5.13 -14.21 -1.25
C ILE A 20 -5.94 -15.37 -1.84
N ILE A 21 -7.21 -15.11 -2.16
CA ILE A 21 -8.13 -16.09 -2.74
C ILE A 21 -7.84 -16.26 -4.24
N LYS A 22 -7.57 -15.15 -4.95
CA LYS A 22 -7.35 -15.14 -6.40
C LYS A 22 -6.02 -15.75 -6.85
N TYR A 23 -5.01 -15.75 -5.98
CA TYR A 23 -3.69 -16.29 -6.26
C TYR A 23 -3.30 -17.35 -5.20
N PRO A 24 -3.89 -18.56 -5.27
CA PRO A 24 -3.53 -19.68 -4.40
C PRO A 24 -2.11 -20.22 -4.67
N GLY A 25 -1.80 -21.41 -4.14
CA GLY A 25 -0.56 -22.12 -4.49
C GLY A 25 -0.54 -22.46 -5.99
N ILE A 26 0.63 -22.35 -6.61
CA ILE A 26 0.83 -22.65 -8.03
C ILE A 26 1.10 -24.14 -8.15
N SER A 27 0.45 -24.82 -9.10
CA SER A 27 0.64 -26.28 -9.30
C SER A 27 1.37 -26.63 -10.60
N CYS A 28 1.50 -25.70 -11.55
CA CYS A 28 2.17 -25.96 -12.82
C CYS A 28 2.88 -24.73 -13.40
N VAL A 29 3.73 -24.96 -14.40
CA VAL A 29 4.54 -23.92 -15.06
C VAL A 29 3.66 -22.92 -15.82
N GLU A 30 2.55 -23.36 -16.43
CA GLU A 30 1.63 -22.47 -17.14
C GLU A 30 0.95 -21.49 -16.18
N GLU A 31 0.60 -21.94 -14.97
CA GLU A 31 0.04 -21.06 -13.94
C GLU A 31 1.09 -20.07 -13.40
N LYS A 32 2.34 -20.51 -13.21
CA LYS A 32 3.46 -19.63 -12.87
C LYS A 32 3.62 -18.50 -13.89
N GLU A 33 3.62 -18.80 -15.18
CA GLU A 33 3.79 -17.77 -16.22
C GLU A 33 2.59 -16.80 -16.25
N LYS A 34 1.37 -17.26 -15.97
CA LYS A 34 0.21 -16.36 -15.77
C LYS A 34 0.42 -15.42 -14.59
N TYR A 35 0.88 -15.92 -13.44
CA TYR A 35 1.14 -15.10 -12.25
C TYR A 35 2.23 -14.07 -12.52
N LYS A 36 3.27 -14.45 -13.26
CA LYS A 36 4.36 -13.56 -13.68
C LYS A 36 3.89 -12.47 -14.64
N ALA A 37 3.04 -12.80 -15.61
CA ALA A 37 2.45 -11.82 -16.51
C ALA A 37 1.63 -10.78 -15.73
N VAL A 38 0.78 -11.24 -14.81
CA VAL A 38 0.00 -10.37 -13.91
C VAL A 38 0.89 -9.51 -13.03
N PHE A 39 1.97 -10.09 -12.48
CA PHE A 39 2.93 -9.35 -11.66
C PHE A 39 3.57 -8.23 -12.46
N ASN A 40 4.05 -8.51 -13.68
CA ASN A 40 4.73 -7.52 -14.51
C ASN A 40 3.82 -6.36 -14.89
N ASP A 41 2.60 -6.66 -15.30
CA ASP A 41 1.57 -5.67 -15.66
C ASP A 41 1.27 -4.74 -14.46
N GLN A 42 0.90 -5.31 -13.32
CA GLN A 42 0.54 -4.53 -12.14
C GLN A 42 1.75 -3.88 -11.44
N TYR A 43 2.96 -4.42 -11.62
CA TYR A 43 4.17 -3.80 -11.09
C TYR A 43 4.46 -2.47 -11.81
N GLN A 44 4.10 -2.35 -13.09
CA GLN A 44 4.21 -1.08 -13.80
C GLN A 44 3.23 -0.05 -13.23
N GLU A 45 1.97 -0.43 -12.99
CA GLU A 45 0.98 0.43 -12.30
C GLU A 45 1.50 0.88 -10.92
N TYR A 46 2.02 -0.06 -10.13
CA TYR A 46 2.60 0.23 -8.81
C TYR A 46 3.76 1.23 -8.90
N LYS A 47 4.67 1.08 -9.86
CA LYS A 47 5.82 1.97 -10.03
C LYS A 47 5.39 3.40 -10.34
N ASP A 48 4.39 3.56 -11.20
CA ASP A 48 3.91 4.88 -11.60
C ASP A 48 3.17 5.56 -10.44
N LEU A 49 2.32 4.83 -9.71
CA LEU A 49 1.68 5.33 -8.49
C LEU A 49 2.71 5.70 -7.40
N HIS A 50 3.69 4.84 -7.16
CA HIS A 50 4.73 5.09 -6.17
C HIS A 50 5.57 6.33 -6.53
N ARG A 51 5.85 6.54 -7.82
CA ARG A 51 6.52 7.75 -8.31
C ARG A 51 5.67 9.00 -8.04
N ASP A 52 4.40 8.99 -8.42
CA ASP A 52 3.45 10.09 -8.21
C ASP A 52 3.32 10.48 -6.74
N ILE A 53 3.19 9.47 -5.87
CA ILE A 53 3.15 9.65 -4.43
C ILE A 53 4.47 10.24 -3.95
N GLY A 54 5.61 9.71 -4.40
CA GLY A 54 6.94 10.22 -4.07
C GLY A 54 7.14 11.69 -4.44
N ILE A 55 6.70 12.12 -5.63
CA ILE A 55 6.73 13.52 -6.07
C ILE A 55 5.87 14.40 -5.15
N THR A 56 4.69 13.91 -4.76
CA THR A 56 3.79 14.64 -3.87
C THR A 56 4.37 14.78 -2.47
N LEU A 57 4.95 13.71 -1.93
CA LEU A 57 5.65 13.72 -0.64
C LEU A 57 6.88 14.63 -0.66
N ASP A 58 7.59 14.73 -1.78
CA ASP A 58 8.72 15.65 -1.91
C ASP A 58 8.27 17.12 -1.87
N LYS A 59 7.18 17.45 -2.57
CA LYS A 59 6.57 18.80 -2.48
C LYS A 59 6.17 19.13 -1.04
N PHE A 60 5.67 18.16 -0.28
CA PHE A 60 5.37 18.34 1.14
C PHE A 60 6.62 18.64 1.96
N ARG A 61 7.71 17.89 1.77
CA ARG A 61 8.98 18.17 2.46
C ARG A 61 9.52 19.57 2.14
N GLN A 62 9.41 20.01 0.88
CA GLN A 62 9.84 21.36 0.49
C GLN A 62 9.01 22.45 1.18
N LEU A 63 7.68 22.26 1.29
CA LEU A 63 6.81 23.17 2.02
C LEU A 63 7.14 23.20 3.52
N ASP A 64 7.41 22.03 4.12
CA ASP A 64 7.81 21.91 5.52
C ASP A 64 9.14 22.66 5.78
N ALA A 65 10.12 22.53 4.88
CA ALA A 65 11.39 23.25 4.97
C ALA A 65 11.22 24.77 4.82
N MET A 66 10.35 25.23 3.90
CA MET A 66 10.03 26.65 3.76
C MET A 66 9.36 27.20 5.03
N MET A 67 8.43 26.45 5.61
CA MET A 67 7.77 26.84 6.86
C MET A 67 8.76 26.92 8.01
N ALA A 68 9.62 25.91 8.17
CA ALA A 68 10.67 25.91 9.20
C ALA A 68 11.61 27.11 9.08
N ARG A 69 11.88 27.59 7.86
CA ARG A 69 12.67 28.82 7.63
C ARG A 69 11.89 30.09 7.99
N LEU A 70 10.63 30.20 7.58
CA LEU A 70 9.78 31.36 7.88
C LEU A 70 9.58 31.56 9.38
N LEU A 71 9.43 30.47 10.14
CA LEU A 71 9.30 30.52 11.60
C LEU A 71 10.58 31.04 12.29
N ARG A 72 11.76 30.84 11.70
CA ARG A 72 13.03 31.34 12.25
C ARG A 72 13.29 32.82 11.94
N ASP A 73 12.79 33.34 10.84
CA ASP A 73 13.06 34.72 10.39
C ASP A 73 12.30 35.81 11.18
N GLY A 74 11.44 35.44 12.13
CA GLY A 74 10.86 36.33 13.16
C GLY A 74 9.96 37.47 12.69
N LYS A 75 9.84 37.72 11.37
CA LYS A 75 8.95 38.73 10.81
C LYS A 75 7.52 38.20 10.80
N SER A 76 6.54 39.04 11.18
CA SER A 76 5.10 38.76 11.13
C SER A 76 4.67 38.31 9.73
N GLN A 77 4.81 37.02 9.48
CA GLN A 77 4.44 36.31 8.26
C GLN A 77 3.30 35.34 8.59
N GLU A 78 2.60 35.53 9.71
CA GLU A 78 1.46 34.72 10.18
C GLU A 78 0.51 34.35 9.04
N GLN A 79 0.10 35.34 8.24
CA GLN A 79 -0.82 35.14 7.11
C GLN A 79 -0.21 34.25 6.01
N ARG A 80 1.10 34.40 5.75
CA ARG A 80 1.82 33.58 4.77
C ARG A 80 2.02 32.16 5.30
N ILE A 81 2.33 32.00 6.58
CA ILE A 81 2.47 30.71 7.28
C ILE A 81 1.12 29.97 7.28
N GLN A 82 0.02 30.65 7.64
CA GLN A 82 -1.33 30.09 7.62
C GLN A 82 -1.77 29.66 6.21
N SER A 83 -1.45 30.47 5.18
CA SER A 83 -1.74 30.12 3.79
C SER A 83 -0.99 28.85 3.34
N VAL A 84 0.29 28.72 3.71
CA VAL A 84 1.09 27.52 3.43
C VAL A 84 0.55 26.30 4.18
N LEU A 85 0.22 26.43 5.46
CA LEU A 85 -0.35 25.34 6.27
C LEU A 85 -1.67 24.84 5.69
N LYS A 86 -2.56 25.76 5.31
CA LYS A 86 -3.88 25.42 4.75
C LYS A 86 -3.75 24.69 3.40
N LYS A 87 -2.80 25.13 2.55
CA LYS A 87 -2.50 24.45 1.27
C LYS A 87 -1.93 23.04 1.50
N TYR A 88 -1.04 22.91 2.48
CA TYR A 88 -0.46 21.62 2.86
C TYR A 88 -1.53 20.65 3.36
N GLN A 89 -2.33 21.07 4.35
CA GLN A 89 -3.38 20.24 4.95
C GLN A 89 -4.40 19.80 3.90
N ARG A 90 -4.88 20.72 3.05
CA ARG A 90 -5.79 20.37 1.95
C ARG A 90 -5.24 19.29 1.04
N LYS A 91 -3.95 19.36 0.71
CA LYS A 91 -3.34 18.43 -0.23
C LYS A 91 -3.00 17.07 0.39
N LYS A 92 -2.75 17.03 1.70
CA LYS A 92 -2.52 15.79 2.46
C LYS A 92 -3.83 15.04 2.74
N SER A 93 -4.93 15.76 2.91
CA SER A 93 -6.28 15.23 3.08
C SER A 93 -7.07 15.15 1.78
N ASP A 94 -6.41 15.33 0.64
CA ASP A 94 -7.04 15.24 -0.68
C ASP A 94 -7.50 13.80 -0.92
N PRO A 95 -8.80 13.56 -1.18
CA PRO A 95 -9.31 12.20 -1.39
C PRO A 95 -8.58 11.46 -2.52
N GLY A 96 -8.26 12.15 -3.63
CA GLY A 96 -7.55 11.52 -4.75
C GLY A 96 -6.12 11.10 -4.38
N PHE A 97 -5.42 11.86 -3.54
CA PHE A 97 -4.12 11.44 -3.01
C PHE A 97 -4.24 10.21 -2.07
N LEU A 98 -5.26 10.20 -1.20
CA LEU A 98 -5.51 9.08 -0.28
C LEU A 98 -5.87 7.80 -1.04
N GLU A 99 -6.74 7.88 -2.05
CA GLU A 99 -7.09 6.77 -2.93
C GLU A 99 -5.86 6.23 -3.67
N LYS A 100 -5.03 7.11 -4.24
CA LYS A 100 -3.76 6.70 -4.88
C LYS A 100 -2.84 5.98 -3.89
N LYS A 101 -2.74 6.48 -2.66
CA LYS A 101 -1.92 5.86 -1.60
C LYS A 101 -2.46 4.49 -1.22
N GLU A 102 -3.76 4.37 -1.00
CA GLU A 102 -4.43 3.09 -0.69
C GLU A 102 -4.22 2.08 -1.82
N ARG A 103 -4.39 2.51 -3.07
CA ARG A 103 -4.13 1.66 -4.25
C ARG A 103 -2.68 1.21 -4.32
N CYS A 104 -1.73 2.10 -4.05
CA CYS A 104 -0.30 1.76 -4.01
C CYS A 104 0.01 0.74 -2.92
N ASP A 105 -0.56 0.92 -1.72
CA ASP A 105 -0.39 0.01 -0.58
C ASP A 105 -1.00 -1.38 -0.89
N TYR A 106 -2.18 -1.41 -1.52
CA TYR A 106 -2.82 -2.64 -2.01
C TYR A 106 -1.96 -3.37 -3.04
N LEU A 107 -1.49 -2.67 -4.07
CA LEU A 107 -0.65 -3.27 -5.11
C LEU A 107 0.64 -3.82 -4.53
N LYS A 108 1.27 -3.11 -3.59
CA LYS A 108 2.46 -3.61 -2.89
C LYS A 108 2.20 -4.94 -2.20
N ALA A 109 1.11 -5.05 -1.45
CA ALA A 109 0.75 -6.27 -0.73
C ALA A 109 0.43 -7.43 -1.71
N LYS A 110 -0.37 -7.15 -2.74
CA LYS A 110 -0.73 -8.12 -3.78
C LYS A 110 0.48 -8.63 -4.56
N LEU A 111 1.35 -7.74 -5.02
CA LEU A 111 2.55 -8.09 -5.78
C LEU A 111 3.52 -8.90 -4.90
N SER A 112 3.67 -8.54 -3.63
CA SER A 112 4.45 -9.33 -2.67
C SER A 112 3.92 -10.75 -2.52
N HIS A 113 2.59 -10.90 -2.43
CA HIS A 113 1.93 -12.21 -2.36
C HIS A 113 2.18 -13.04 -3.63
N ILE A 114 1.94 -12.47 -4.82
CA ILE A 114 2.16 -13.16 -6.09
C ILE A 114 3.63 -13.59 -6.24
N LYS A 115 4.58 -12.69 -5.92
CA LYS A 115 6.01 -12.99 -5.95
C LYS A 115 6.37 -14.14 -5.01
N ASN A 116 5.76 -14.17 -3.82
CA ASN A 116 5.97 -15.25 -2.87
C ASN A 116 5.43 -16.59 -3.38
N LYS A 117 4.26 -16.61 -4.02
CA LYS A 117 3.70 -17.84 -4.63
C LYS A 117 4.62 -18.41 -5.72
N ILE A 118 5.15 -17.56 -6.59
CA ILE A 118 6.12 -17.94 -7.62
C ILE A 118 7.39 -18.52 -6.96
N ARG A 119 7.93 -17.85 -5.94
CA ARG A 119 9.12 -18.30 -5.22
C ARG A 119 8.94 -19.67 -4.58
N ILE A 120 7.79 -19.92 -3.94
CA ILE A 120 7.50 -21.21 -3.29
C ILE A 120 7.50 -22.33 -4.33
N PHE A 121 6.78 -22.13 -5.44
CA PHE A 121 6.74 -23.12 -6.53
C PHE A 121 8.14 -23.41 -7.10
N ASP A 122 8.95 -22.36 -7.32
CA ASP A 122 10.32 -22.52 -7.81
C ASP A 122 11.20 -23.31 -6.84
N GLN A 123 10.97 -23.17 -5.53
CA GLN A 123 11.69 -23.93 -4.51
C GLN A 123 11.25 -25.40 -4.49
N GLU A 124 9.94 -25.67 -4.53
CA GLU A 124 9.38 -27.03 -4.54
C GLU A 124 9.83 -27.81 -5.79
N ALA A 125 9.85 -27.16 -6.96
CA ALA A 125 10.32 -27.78 -8.21
C ALA A 125 11.81 -28.15 -8.17
N MET A 126 12.63 -27.45 -7.37
CA MET A 126 14.05 -27.79 -7.17
C MET A 126 14.26 -28.94 -6.18
N GLU A 127 13.30 -29.18 -5.28
CA GLU A 127 13.34 -30.24 -4.28
C GLU A 127 12.85 -31.57 -4.88
N ASP A 128 11.79 -31.56 -5.70
CA ASP A 128 11.23 -32.74 -6.38
C ASP A 128 12.19 -33.34 -7.42
N GLY A 129 13.04 -32.51 -8.04
CA GLY A 129 14.07 -32.97 -8.99
C GLY A 129 15.32 -33.61 -8.35
N ARG A 130 15.38 -33.75 -7.02
CA ARG A 130 16.52 -34.34 -6.28
C ARG A 130 16.23 -35.70 -5.65
N THR A 131 15.00 -36.18 -5.71
CA THR A 131 14.56 -37.52 -5.29
C THR A 131 14.37 -38.44 -6.48
#